data_AF-A0A377ZT36-F1
#
_entry.id   AF-A0A377ZT36-F1
#
_cell.length_a   1.000
_cell.length_b   1.000
_cell.length_c   1.000
_cell.angle_alpha   90.00
_cell.angle_beta   90.00
_cell.angle_gamma   90.00
#
_symmetry.space_group_name_H-M   'P 1'
#
loop_
_entity.id
_entity.type
_entity.pdbx_description
1 polymer ?
#
loop_
_entity_poly.entity_id
_entity_poly.type
_entity_poly.pdbx_seq_one_letter_code
_entity_poly.pdbx_strand_id
1 'polypeptide(L)'
;MMNLSATHAVSVNPTTGEVVSSLPWASEHEVDAAIALAAAGYRQWRQTPLADRADALRRIGAALRARGEEVAQMITLGDGQADRSGAR
;
A
#
# COMPACT_ATOMS: atom_id res chain seq x y z
N MET A 1 -7.60 26.13 -12.51
CA MET A 1 -7.71 24.97 -11.60
C MET A 1 -6.50 24.08 -11.86
N MET A 2 -5.61 23.88 -10.88
CA MET A 2 -4.41 23.03 -11.06
C MET A 2 -4.85 21.56 -11.18
N ASN A 3 -4.48 20.90 -12.26
CA ASN A 3 -4.71 19.47 -12.45
C ASN A 3 -3.67 18.68 -11.64
N LEU A 4 -3.97 18.40 -10.37
CA LEU A 4 -3.07 17.69 -9.45
C LEU A 4 -2.70 16.28 -9.92
N SER A 5 -3.55 15.63 -10.73
CA SER A 5 -3.28 14.30 -11.28
C SER A 5 -2.05 14.25 -12.20
N ALA A 6 -1.63 15.39 -12.76
CA ALA A 6 -0.46 15.46 -13.64
C ALA A 6 0.86 15.27 -12.86
N THR A 7 0.89 15.63 -11.57
CA THR A 7 2.09 15.61 -10.74
C THR A 7 1.99 14.69 -9.54
N HIS A 8 0.78 14.25 -9.19
CA HIS A 8 0.49 13.43 -8.01
C HIS A 8 -0.48 12.29 -8.32
N ALA A 9 -0.31 11.18 -7.61
CA ALA A 9 -1.37 10.23 -7.33
C ALA A 9 -2.34 10.87 -6.31
N VAL A 10 -3.62 10.97 -6.64
CA VAL A 10 -4.63 11.57 -5.77
C VAL A 10 -5.62 10.49 -5.34
N SER A 11 -5.79 10.31 -4.04
CA SER A 11 -6.84 9.45 -3.46
C SER A 11 -8.05 10.30 -3.13
N VAL A 12 -9.21 9.90 -3.66
CA VAL A 12 -10.49 10.58 -3.46
C VAL A 12 -11.44 9.62 -2.78
N ASN A 13 -12.17 10.09 -1.78
CA ASN A 13 -13.23 9.32 -1.16
C ASN A 13 -14.41 9.20 -2.15
N PRO A 14 -14.76 8.00 -2.65
CA PRO A 14 -15.84 7.86 -3.62
C PRO A 14 -17.25 8.11 -3.04
N THR A 15 -17.41 8.13 -1.71
CA THR A 15 -18.71 8.48 -1.08
C THR A 15 -18.94 9.98 -1.02
N THR A 16 -17.90 10.79 -0.74
CA THR A 16 -18.02 12.25 -0.58
C THR A 16 -17.49 13.07 -1.76
N GLY A 17 -16.62 12.47 -2.59
CA GLY A 17 -15.89 13.15 -3.67
C GLY A 17 -14.71 13.99 -3.16
N GLU A 18 -14.40 13.96 -1.86
CA GLU A 18 -13.33 14.75 -1.27
C GLU A 18 -11.95 14.09 -1.45
N VAL A 19 -10.92 14.91 -1.65
CA VAL A 19 -9.53 14.43 -1.70
C VAL A 19 -9.09 14.03 -0.29
N VAL A 20 -8.73 12.76 -0.12
CA VAL A 20 -8.25 12.18 1.14
C VAL A 20 -6.74 12.36 1.27
N SER A 21 -6.01 12.20 0.15
CA SER A 21 -4.56 12.37 0.13
C SER A 21 -4.04 12.61 -1.29
N SER A 22 -2.82 13.13 -1.38
CA SER A 22 -2.08 13.24 -2.63
C SER A 22 -0.61 12.92 -2.40
N LEU A 23 -0.04 12.11 -3.28
CA LEU A 23 1.37 11.72 -3.25
C LEU A 23 2.02 12.09 -4.57
N PRO A 24 3.16 12.82 -4.59
CA PRO A 24 3.84 13.13 -5.85
C PRO A 24 4.27 11.85 -6.56
N TRP A 25 4.31 11.89 -7.89
CA TRP A 25 4.91 10.80 -8.65
C TRP A 25 6.39 10.64 -8.29
N ALA A 26 6.85 9.40 -8.20
CA ALA A 26 8.25 9.12 -7.99
C ALA A 26 9.09 9.71 -9.13
N SER A 27 10.22 10.31 -8.78
CA SER A 27 11.25 10.72 -9.73
C SER A 27 11.91 9.50 -10.39
N GLU A 28 12.54 9.72 -11.54
CA GLU A 28 13.33 8.70 -12.23
C GLU A 28 14.39 8.08 -11.30
N HIS A 29 15.05 8.91 -10.48
CA HIS A 29 16.03 8.45 -9.51
C HIS A 29 15.44 7.52 -8.44
N GLU A 30 14.25 7.85 -7.91
CA GLU A 30 13.57 7.00 -6.92
C GLU A 30 13.11 5.68 -7.54
N VAL A 31 12.65 5.69 -8.79
CA VAL A 31 12.30 4.49 -9.55
C VAL A 31 13.52 3.60 -9.74
N ASP A 32 14.63 4.15 -10.23
CA ASP A 32 15.88 3.42 -10.43
C ASP A 32 16.43 2.84 -9.12
N ALA A 33 16.37 3.62 -8.03
CA ALA A 33 16.77 3.16 -6.70
C ALA A 33 15.90 2.00 -6.21
N ALA A 34 14.58 2.07 -6.40
CA ALA A 34 13.65 1.01 -6.02
C ALA A 34 13.91 -0.28 -6.83
N ILE A 35 14.16 -0.16 -8.13
CA ILE A 35 14.50 -1.29 -9.00
C ILE A 35 15.83 -1.93 -8.58
N ALA A 36 16.87 -1.11 -8.33
CA ALA A 36 18.18 -1.60 -7.89
C ALA A 36 18.08 -2.34 -6.55
N LEU A 37 17.31 -1.80 -5.60
CA LEU A 37 17.04 -2.42 -4.31
C LEU A 37 16.30 -3.76 -4.48
N ALA A 38 15.24 -3.79 -5.29
CA ALA A 38 14.49 -5.02 -5.55
C ALA A 38 15.36 -6.10 -6.22
N ALA A 39 16.20 -5.71 -7.17
CA ALA A 39 17.12 -6.63 -7.85
C ALA A 39 18.17 -7.20 -6.88
N ALA A 40 18.71 -6.39 -5.98
CA ALA A 40 19.62 -6.84 -4.92
C ALA A 40 18.93 -7.80 -3.94
N GLY A 41 17.74 -7.43 -3.46
CA GLY A 41 16.92 -8.25 -2.58
C GLY A 41 16.58 -9.60 -3.22
N TYR A 42 16.20 -9.63 -4.50
CA TYR A 42 15.93 -10.86 -5.22
C TYR A 42 17.14 -11.79 -5.29
N ARG A 43 18.34 -11.27 -5.59
CA ARG A 43 19.57 -12.07 -5.66
C ARG A 43 19.87 -12.80 -4.34
N GLN A 44 19.55 -12.17 -3.21
CA GLN A 44 19.65 -12.81 -1.89
C GLN A 44 18.48 -13.77 -1.65
N TRP A 45 17.25 -13.33 -1.88
CA TRP A 45 16.03 -14.08 -1.58
C TRP A 45 15.90 -15.39 -2.37
N ARG A 46 16.39 -15.43 -3.61
CA ARG A 46 16.37 -16.66 -4.43
C ARG A 46 17.21 -17.79 -3.82
N GLN A 47 18.16 -17.47 -2.95
CA GLN A 47 18.99 -18.46 -2.25
C GLN A 47 18.39 -18.89 -0.91
N THR A 48 17.33 -18.23 -0.45
CA THR A 48 16.67 -18.54 0.82
C THR A 48 15.96 -19.90 0.75
N PRO A 49 16.20 -20.82 1.71
CA PRO A 49 15.50 -22.09 1.82
C PRO A 49 13.98 -21.94 1.85
N LEU A 50 13.26 -22.93 1.31
CA LEU A 50 11.79 -22.90 1.27
C LEU A 50 11.15 -22.73 2.65
N ALA A 51 11.71 -23.39 3.67
CA ALA A 51 11.22 -23.30 5.05
C ALA A 51 11.26 -21.86 5.58
N ASP A 52 12.40 -21.19 5.41
CA ASP A 52 12.59 -19.80 5.84
C ASP A 52 11.66 -18.83 5.08
N ARG A 53 11.42 -19.08 3.78
CA ARG A 53 10.43 -18.30 3.01
C ARG A 53 9.01 -18.49 3.55
N ALA A 54 8.64 -19.73 3.91
CA ALA A 54 7.35 -20.01 4.51
C ALA A 54 7.20 -19.33 5.89
N ASP A 55 8.25 -19.33 6.70
CA ASP A 55 8.26 -18.64 7.99
C ASP A 55 8.16 -17.12 7.85
N ALA A 56 8.83 -16.53 6.85
CA ALA A 56 8.67 -15.12 6.53
C ALA A 56 7.20 -14.78 6.19
N LEU A 57 6.53 -15.60 5.36
CA LEU A 57 5.11 -15.41 5.04
C LEU A 57 4.21 -15.56 6.26
N ARG A 58 4.48 -16.52 7.17
CA ARG A 58 3.74 -16.65 8.43
C ARG A 58 3.89 -15.41 9.31
N ARG A 59 5.10 -14.85 9.40
CA ARG A 59 5.36 -13.61 10.14
C ARG A 59 4.63 -12.42 9.55
N ILE A 60 4.62 -12.29 8.22
CA ILE A 60 3.83 -11.24 7.53
C ILE A 60 2.33 -11.40 7.87
N GLY A 61 1.79 -12.61 7.75
CA GLY A 61 0.39 -12.88 8.09
C GLY A 61 0.05 -12.65 9.56
N ALA A 62 0.98 -12.88 10.48
CA ALA A 62 0.81 -12.54 11.89
C ALA A 62 0.79 -11.01 12.11
N ALA A 63 1.70 -10.27 11.48
CA ALA A 63 1.75 -8.82 11.55
C ALA A 63 0.49 -8.16 10.98
N LEU A 64 -0.01 -8.64 9.84
CA LEU A 64 -1.25 -8.15 9.24
C LEU A 64 -2.46 -8.40 10.15
N ARG A 65 -2.59 -9.60 10.74
CA ARG A 65 -3.69 -9.90 11.68
C ARG A 65 -3.63 -9.04 12.94
N ALA A 66 -2.43 -8.78 13.46
CA ALA A 66 -2.25 -7.90 14.63
C ALA A 66 -2.70 -6.46 14.36
N ARG A 67 -2.75 -6.04 13.09
CA ARG A 67 -3.19 -4.71 12.64
C ARG A 67 -4.46 -4.77 11.79
N GLY A 68 -5.24 -5.84 11.92
CA GLY A 68 -6.33 -6.15 10.99
C GLY A 68 -7.37 -5.03 10.87
N GLU A 69 -7.76 -4.44 12.01
CA GLU A 69 -8.72 -3.34 12.06
C GLU A 69 -8.21 -2.08 11.33
N GLU A 70 -6.97 -1.67 11.61
CA GLU A 70 -6.33 -0.52 10.95
C GLU A 70 -6.20 -0.74 9.44
N VAL A 71 -5.80 -1.94 9.02
CA VAL A 71 -5.69 -2.31 7.60
C VAL A 71 -7.06 -2.30 6.92
N ALA A 72 -8.09 -2.84 7.58
CA ALA A 72 -9.46 -2.82 7.06
C ALA A 72 -9.95 -1.39 6.87
N GLN A 73 -9.76 -0.52 7.87
CA GLN A 73 -10.14 0.90 7.78
C GLN A 73 -9.41 1.62 6.63
N MET A 74 -8.11 1.37 6.44
CA MET A 74 -7.36 1.95 5.32
C MET A 74 -7.90 1.52 3.95
N ILE A 75 -8.24 0.22 3.79
CA ILE A 75 -8.83 -0.30 2.54
C ILE A 75 -10.20 0.34 2.30
N THR A 76 -11.04 0.38 3.34
CA THR A 76 -12.38 0.97 3.33
C THR A 76 -12.36 2.46 2.95
N LEU A 77 -11.39 3.24 3.46
CA LEU A 77 -11.19 4.64 3.10
C LEU A 77 -10.70 4.83 1.65
N GLY A 78 -9.85 3.92 1.16
CA GLY A 78 -9.32 3.95 -0.21
C GLY A 78 -10.35 3.53 -1.27
N ASP A 79 -11.17 2.52 -0.96
CA ASP A 79 -12.24 2.01 -1.83
C ASP A 79 -13.58 2.76 -1.59
N GLY A 80 -13.60 3.69 -0.63
CA GLY A 80 -14.75 4.39 -0.04
C GLY A 80 -16.01 3.56 0.12
N GLN A 81 -15.85 2.36 0.65
CA GLN A 81 -16.95 1.69 1.32
C GLN A 81 -17.23 2.51 2.57
N ALA A 82 -18.32 3.29 2.60
CA ALA A 82 -18.77 3.90 3.83
C ALA A 82 -19.01 2.79 4.86
N ASP A 83 -18.45 2.96 6.05
CA ASP A 83 -18.78 2.17 7.22
C ASP A 83 -20.31 2.09 7.35
N ARG A 84 -20.86 0.88 7.26
CA ARG A 84 -22.28 0.60 7.47
C ARG A 84 -22.62 0.44 8.97
N SER A 85 -21.84 1.02 9.88
CA SER A 85 -22.15 1.06 11.32
C SER A 85 -23.14 2.16 11.73
N GLY A 86 -23.82 2.80 10.77
CA GLY A 86 -24.78 3.88 11.01
C GLY A 86 -26.22 3.56 10.62
N ALA A 87 -26.68 2.32 10.74
CA ALA A 87 -28.11 1.99 10.64
C ALA A 87 -28.72 1.96 12.05
N ARG A 88 -29.12 3.14 12.53
CA ARG A 88 -30.22 3.31 13.48
C ARG A 88 -31.04 4.52 13.07
#